data_AF-A0A8H5FPH9-F1
#
_entry.id   AF-A0A8H5FPH9-F1
#
_cell.length_a   1.000
_cell.length_b   1.000
_cell.length_c   1.000
_cell.angle_alpha   90.00
_cell.angle_beta   90.00
_cell.angle_gamma   90.00
#
_symmetry.space_group_name_H-M   'P 1'
#
loop_
_entity.id
_entity.type
_entity.pdbx_description
1 polymer ?
#
loop_
_entity_poly.entity_id
_entity_poly.type
_entity_poly.pdbx_seq_one_letter_code
_entity_poly.pdbx_strand_id
1 'polypeptide(L)'
;MDPGTIQNETADQIGYDAYFSLIKIQSCSLAYGLYVPVAAAAFQITWRRHVGRQANRTPTRWLLGLFTVIFFSTTAWFSLVAVQQYLNFRYIYHPVNGNTPSLNERLDAVELLYEKLFSVTPFLQGINAIDSIVVWRALSLWPRKKYLRYIFGFWIFASAVIALADGFNTVVINIRAAGDASKVDGWQRLDSSSMLVSLSINVAATTLILFKAWRTRQTWRDANLGGSMPYRILISLIECGFLFCVIQALNASVALQNGNSSSLGTLEMFVQSFAVMTPIFAGTYPSIVLLIVQQRSVIDGETDVVIFDTTISTPAQHGHGNVNGHNLTSIIRLEIYQASDLESGNGNLTACGEESRGAASNGRSPPKELGA
;
A
#
# COMPACT_ATOMS: atom_id res chain seq x y z
N MET A 1 10.62 50.63 -14.55
CA MET A 1 11.33 49.38 -14.88
C MET A 1 11.50 49.34 -16.37
N ASP A 2 12.69 49.04 -16.86
CA ASP A 2 12.92 48.93 -18.30
C ASP A 2 12.18 47.71 -18.85
N PRO A 3 11.48 47.83 -19.99
CA PRO A 3 10.74 46.72 -20.61
C PRO A 3 11.61 45.47 -20.86
N GLY A 4 12.91 45.66 -21.10
CA GLY A 4 13.87 44.59 -21.31
C GLY A 4 14.18 43.76 -20.05
N THR A 5 14.10 44.35 -18.85
CA THR A 5 14.34 43.62 -17.59
C THR A 5 13.19 42.65 -17.29
N ILE A 6 11.93 43.08 -17.53
CA ILE A 6 10.73 42.27 -17.29
C ILE A 6 10.67 41.06 -18.24
N GLN A 7 11.10 41.23 -19.50
CA GLN A 7 11.13 40.12 -20.47
C GLN A 7 12.15 39.03 -20.08
N ASN A 8 13.32 39.41 -19.58
CA ASN A 8 14.33 38.45 -19.15
C ASN A 8 13.89 37.66 -17.92
N GLU A 9 13.31 38.31 -16.91
CA GLU A 9 12.78 37.63 -15.71
C GLU A 9 11.69 36.61 -16.06
N THR A 10 10.80 36.95 -17.00
CA THR A 10 9.74 36.04 -17.46
C THR A 10 10.31 34.82 -18.19
N ALA A 11 11.30 35.02 -19.05
CA ALA A 11 11.95 33.93 -19.78
C ALA A 11 12.70 32.98 -18.84
N ASP A 12 13.39 33.52 -17.83
CA ASP A 12 14.10 32.74 -16.81
C ASP A 12 13.12 31.90 -15.97
N GLN A 13 11.98 32.48 -15.58
CA GLN A 13 10.93 31.77 -14.83
C GLN A 13 10.35 30.59 -15.64
N ILE A 14 10.01 30.82 -16.91
CA ILE A 14 9.48 29.76 -17.79
C ILE A 14 10.52 28.64 -17.96
N GLY A 15 11.79 29.00 -18.15
CA GLY A 15 12.89 28.04 -18.26
C GLY A 15 13.05 27.20 -16.99
N TYR A 16 12.98 27.85 -15.83
CA TYR A 16 13.04 27.19 -14.53
C TYR A 16 11.88 26.22 -14.31
N ASP A 17 10.65 26.65 -14.59
CA ASP A 17 9.44 25.81 -14.42
C ASP A 17 9.44 24.61 -15.38
N ALA A 18 9.91 24.79 -16.62
CA ALA A 18 10.05 23.71 -17.59
C ALA A 18 11.13 22.69 -17.17
N TYR A 19 12.28 23.18 -16.69
CA TYR A 19 13.35 22.33 -16.17
C TYR A 19 12.88 21.51 -14.96
N PHE A 20 12.19 22.16 -14.03
CA PHE A 20 11.64 21.51 -12.84
C PHE A 20 10.59 20.44 -13.19
N SER A 21 9.68 20.78 -14.11
CA SER A 21 8.69 19.86 -14.68
C SER A 21 9.34 18.61 -15.29
N LEU A 22 10.46 18.78 -16.00
CA LEU A 22 11.23 17.69 -16.59
C LEU A 22 11.84 16.76 -15.51
N ILE A 23 12.45 17.32 -14.46
CA ILE A 23 13.00 16.53 -13.35
C ILE A 23 11.90 15.72 -12.67
N LYS A 24 10.75 16.35 -12.40
CA LYS A 24 9.62 15.72 -11.75
C LYS A 24 9.10 14.52 -12.55
N ILE A 25 8.89 14.68 -13.86
CA ILE A 25 8.40 13.56 -14.70
C ILE A 25 9.44 12.45 -14.86
N GLN A 26 10.73 12.78 -15.01
CA GLN A 26 11.80 11.78 -15.10
C GLN A 26 11.89 10.96 -13.82
N SER A 27 11.93 11.63 -12.66
CA SER A 27 11.99 10.97 -11.36
C SER A 27 10.78 10.06 -11.12
N CYS A 28 9.58 10.55 -11.42
CA CYS A 28 8.36 9.76 -11.30
C CYS A 28 8.32 8.57 -12.25
N SER A 29 8.78 8.74 -13.50
CA SER A 29 8.82 7.67 -14.50
C SER A 29 9.81 6.57 -14.11
N LEU A 30 10.98 6.95 -13.58
CA LEU A 30 11.96 5.99 -13.06
C LEU A 30 11.41 5.24 -11.85
N ALA A 31 10.85 5.94 -10.86
CA ALA A 31 10.25 5.31 -9.69
C ALA A 31 9.11 4.36 -10.08
N TYR A 32 8.22 4.80 -10.98
CA TYR A 32 7.11 3.98 -11.46
C TYR A 32 7.58 2.77 -12.28
N GLY A 33 8.60 2.95 -13.13
CA GLY A 33 9.22 1.87 -13.89
C GLY A 33 9.86 0.80 -13.01
N LEU A 34 10.39 1.17 -11.84
CA LEU A 34 10.86 0.21 -10.82
C LEU A 34 9.69 -0.46 -10.06
N TYR A 35 8.62 0.29 -9.81
CA TYR A 35 7.45 -0.21 -9.08
C TYR A 35 6.68 -1.29 -9.85
N VAL A 36 6.38 -1.07 -11.13
CA VAL A 36 5.55 -1.98 -11.95
C VAL A 36 6.02 -3.44 -11.94
N PRO A 37 7.31 -3.79 -12.19
CA PRO A 37 7.75 -5.18 -12.19
C PRO A 37 7.68 -5.81 -10.79
N VAL A 38 7.98 -5.05 -9.73
CA VAL A 38 7.87 -5.51 -8.34
C VAL A 38 6.40 -5.80 -8.00
N ALA A 39 5.49 -4.91 -8.42
CA ALA A 39 4.06 -5.09 -8.19
C ALA A 39 3.48 -6.26 -8.98
N ALA A 40 3.87 -6.41 -10.25
CA ALA A 40 3.46 -7.52 -11.09
C ALA A 40 3.94 -8.86 -10.52
N ALA A 41 5.18 -8.96 -10.04
CA ALA A 41 5.70 -10.17 -9.41
C ALA A 41 4.92 -10.51 -8.13
N ALA A 42 4.71 -9.53 -7.24
CA ALA A 42 3.94 -9.72 -6.01
C ALA A 42 2.49 -10.15 -6.30
N PHE A 43 1.87 -9.55 -7.32
CA PHE A 43 0.52 -9.89 -7.77
C PHE A 43 0.46 -11.31 -8.31
N GLN A 44 1.37 -11.69 -9.22
CA GLN A 44 1.41 -13.02 -9.82
C GLN A 44 1.56 -14.12 -8.77
N ILE A 45 2.43 -13.94 -7.78
CA ILE A 45 2.63 -14.96 -6.74
C ILE A 45 1.39 -15.04 -5.84
N THR A 46 0.82 -13.90 -5.44
CA THR A 46 -0.39 -13.85 -4.61
C THR A 46 -1.59 -14.48 -5.35
N TRP A 47 -1.73 -14.21 -6.65
CA TRP A 47 -2.73 -14.78 -7.52
C TRP A 47 -2.59 -16.30 -7.66
N ARG A 48 -1.38 -16.80 -7.97
CA ARG A 48 -1.12 -18.25 -8.09
C ARG A 48 -1.45 -18.99 -6.79
N ARG A 49 -1.15 -18.40 -5.63
CA ARG A 49 -1.53 -18.97 -4.32
C ARG A 49 -3.03 -18.98 -4.09
N HIS A 50 -3.72 -17.90 -4.49
CA HIS A 50 -5.17 -17.81 -4.38
C HIS A 50 -5.86 -18.92 -5.19
N VAL A 51 -5.41 -19.15 -6.43
CA VAL A 51 -5.96 -20.16 -7.33
C VAL A 51 -5.55 -21.58 -6.94
N GLY A 52 -4.31 -21.78 -6.48
CA GLY A 52 -3.70 -23.12 -6.39
C GLY A 52 -4.19 -24.03 -5.28
N ARG A 53 -4.26 -23.58 -4.02
CA ARG A 53 -4.46 -24.52 -2.88
C ARG A 53 -5.16 -23.96 -1.63
N GLN A 54 -5.49 -22.66 -1.56
CA GLN A 54 -6.00 -22.05 -0.32
C GLN A 54 -7.05 -20.95 -0.56
N ALA A 55 -7.92 -21.15 -1.55
CA ALA A 55 -8.94 -20.18 -1.96
C ALA A 55 -9.91 -19.78 -0.82
N ASN A 56 -10.04 -20.57 0.25
CA ASN A 56 -10.99 -20.33 1.34
C ASN A 56 -10.50 -19.44 2.49
N ARG A 57 -9.23 -19.02 2.51
CA ARG A 57 -8.77 -18.07 3.54
C ARG A 57 -9.19 -16.64 3.18
N THR A 58 -10.20 -16.14 3.88
CA THR A 58 -10.68 -14.75 3.82
C THR A 58 -9.56 -13.69 3.82
N PRO A 59 -8.47 -13.75 4.64
CA PRO A 59 -7.46 -12.70 4.66
C PRO A 59 -6.69 -12.55 3.34
N THR A 60 -6.46 -13.64 2.60
CA THR A 60 -5.72 -13.61 1.34
C THR A 60 -6.52 -12.88 0.26
N ARG A 61 -7.85 -13.03 0.25
CA ARG A 61 -8.74 -12.31 -0.67
C ARG A 61 -8.73 -10.80 -0.39
N TRP A 62 -8.81 -10.42 0.88
CA TRP A 62 -8.72 -9.01 1.29
C TRP A 62 -7.38 -8.38 0.90
N LEU A 63 -6.28 -9.10 1.13
CA LEU A 63 -4.94 -8.63 0.78
C LEU A 63 -4.78 -8.44 -0.73
N LEU A 64 -5.27 -9.37 -1.55
CA LEU A 64 -5.25 -9.24 -3.01
C LEU A 64 -6.10 -8.05 -3.49
N GLY A 65 -7.28 -7.85 -2.89
CA GLY A 65 -8.13 -6.70 -3.18
C GLY A 65 -7.43 -5.37 -2.85
N LEU A 66 -6.87 -5.25 -1.65
CA LEU A 66 -6.10 -4.07 -1.22
C LEU A 66 -4.92 -3.81 -2.15
N PHE A 67 -4.17 -4.85 -2.51
CA PHE A 67 -3.03 -4.73 -3.42
C PHE A 67 -3.45 -4.23 -4.81
N THR A 68 -4.55 -4.77 -5.33
CA THR A 68 -5.12 -4.37 -6.62
C THR A 68 -5.54 -2.90 -6.60
N VAL A 69 -6.22 -2.47 -5.54
CA VAL A 69 -6.62 -1.05 -5.35
C VAL A 69 -5.39 -0.15 -5.28
N ILE A 70 -4.35 -0.53 -4.53
CA ILE A 70 -3.10 0.23 -4.45
C ILE A 70 -2.44 0.34 -5.82
N PHE A 71 -2.33 -0.76 -6.57
CA PHE A 71 -1.73 -0.75 -7.89
C PHE A 71 -2.44 0.21 -8.85
N PHE A 72 -3.77 0.08 -8.99
CA PHE A 72 -4.54 0.97 -9.85
C PHE A 72 -4.51 2.42 -9.39
N SER A 73 -4.53 2.68 -8.08
CA SER A 73 -4.40 4.02 -7.49
C SER A 73 -3.05 4.65 -7.83
N THR A 74 -1.94 3.92 -7.63
CA THR A 74 -0.60 4.39 -7.99
C THR A 74 -0.44 4.60 -9.50
N THR A 75 -1.02 3.73 -10.33
CA THR A 75 -1.04 3.91 -11.79
C THR A 75 -1.82 5.15 -12.20
N ALA A 76 -3.02 5.36 -11.63
CA ALA A 76 -3.82 6.54 -11.91
C ALA A 76 -3.10 7.83 -11.50
N TRP A 77 -2.45 7.82 -10.33
CA TRP A 77 -1.60 8.93 -9.89
C TRP A 77 -0.48 9.23 -10.89
N PHE A 78 0.27 8.20 -11.31
CA PHE A 78 1.32 8.38 -12.31
C PHE A 78 0.77 8.92 -13.64
N SER A 79 -0.36 8.39 -14.12
CA SER A 79 -1.01 8.88 -15.34
C SER A 79 -1.44 10.35 -15.21
N LEU A 80 -1.97 10.77 -14.06
CA LEU A 80 -2.31 12.17 -13.83
C LEU A 80 -1.09 13.08 -13.86
N VAL A 81 0.00 12.68 -13.19
CA VAL A 81 1.27 13.42 -13.23
C VAL A 81 1.77 13.49 -14.68
N ALA A 82 1.76 12.38 -15.42
CA ALA A 82 2.20 12.38 -16.82
C ALA A 82 1.35 13.30 -17.71
N VAL A 83 0.03 13.26 -17.56
CA VAL A 83 -0.90 14.14 -18.30
C VAL A 83 -0.67 15.60 -17.94
N GLN A 84 -0.51 15.92 -16.65
CA GLN A 84 -0.20 17.29 -16.21
C GLN A 84 1.07 17.81 -16.88
N GLN A 85 2.14 17.02 -16.84
CA GLN A 85 3.42 17.44 -17.40
C GLN A 85 3.32 17.58 -18.92
N TYR A 86 2.66 16.64 -19.59
CA TYR A 86 2.40 16.74 -21.03
C TYR A 86 1.63 18.02 -21.41
N LEU A 87 0.61 18.38 -20.63
CA LEU A 87 -0.17 19.60 -20.87
C LEU A 87 0.66 20.86 -20.63
N ASN A 88 1.46 20.91 -19.55
CA ASN A 88 2.38 22.01 -19.30
C ASN A 88 3.32 22.22 -20.49
N PHE A 89 3.98 21.15 -20.96
CA PHE A 89 4.83 21.23 -22.15
C PHE A 89 4.04 21.67 -23.39
N ARG A 90 2.86 21.09 -23.63
CA ARG A 90 2.05 21.43 -24.80
C ARG A 90 1.64 22.91 -24.81
N TYR A 91 1.21 23.47 -23.68
CA TYR A 91 0.73 24.85 -23.62
C TYR A 91 1.86 25.88 -23.69
N ILE A 92 3.00 25.60 -23.04
CA ILE A 92 4.17 26.48 -23.06
C ILE A 92 4.79 26.55 -24.46
N TYR A 93 4.92 25.42 -25.16
CA TYR A 93 5.63 25.35 -26.44
C TYR A 93 4.74 25.48 -27.69
N HIS A 94 3.42 25.65 -27.54
CA HIS A 94 2.56 25.84 -28.71
C HIS A 94 2.79 27.22 -29.36
N PRO A 95 3.17 27.29 -30.64
CA PRO A 95 3.45 28.56 -31.30
C PRO A 95 2.25 29.51 -31.24
N VAL A 96 2.55 30.77 -30.94
CA VAL A 96 1.57 31.86 -30.87
C VAL A 96 1.28 32.33 -32.29
N ASN A 97 0.29 31.71 -32.96
CA ASN A 97 -0.23 32.27 -34.21
C ASN A 97 -1.27 33.34 -33.86
N GLY A 98 -1.33 34.43 -34.63
CA GLY A 98 -1.85 35.76 -34.25
C GLY A 98 -3.23 35.94 -33.60
N ASN A 99 -4.02 34.88 -33.38
CA ASN A 99 -5.26 34.90 -32.57
C ASN A 99 -5.20 34.00 -31.33
N THR A 100 -4.03 33.48 -30.99
CA THR A 100 -3.89 32.59 -29.84
C THR A 100 -3.92 33.40 -28.53
N PRO A 101 -4.48 32.83 -27.45
CA PRO A 101 -4.54 33.48 -26.15
C PRO A 101 -3.13 33.90 -25.72
N SER A 102 -3.06 35.03 -25.04
CA SER A 102 -1.85 35.49 -24.37
C SER A 102 -1.28 34.42 -23.45
N LEU A 103 0.02 34.47 -23.15
CA LEU A 103 0.66 33.48 -22.29
C LEU A 103 -0.06 33.34 -20.95
N ASN A 104 -0.50 34.46 -20.37
CA ASN A 104 -1.23 34.48 -19.10
C ASN A 104 -2.57 33.74 -19.20
N GLU A 105 -3.37 33.99 -20.24
CA GLU A 105 -4.64 33.27 -20.44
C GLU A 105 -4.43 31.75 -20.62
N ARG A 106 -3.28 31.35 -21.19
CA ARG A 106 -2.93 29.92 -21.31
C ARG A 106 -2.51 29.33 -19.97
N LEU A 107 -1.73 30.07 -19.18
CA LEU A 107 -1.33 29.64 -17.84
C LEU A 107 -2.57 29.50 -16.94
N ASP A 108 -3.48 30.46 -16.97
CA ASP A 108 -4.75 30.41 -16.24
C ASP A 108 -5.60 29.21 -16.67
N ALA A 109 -5.65 28.91 -17.98
CA ALA A 109 -6.39 27.75 -18.48
C ALA A 109 -5.77 26.41 -18.03
N VAL A 110 -4.43 26.34 -17.98
CA VAL A 110 -3.69 25.17 -17.48
C VAL A 110 -3.90 25.01 -15.98
N GLU A 111 -3.82 26.10 -15.21
CA GLU A 111 -4.04 26.11 -13.77
C GLU A 111 -5.46 25.66 -13.43
N LEU A 112 -6.48 26.19 -14.12
CA LEU A 112 -7.87 25.78 -13.91
C LEU A 112 -8.13 24.33 -14.31
N LEU A 113 -7.51 23.85 -15.39
CA LEU A 113 -7.60 22.44 -15.78
C LEU A 113 -6.88 21.55 -14.74
N TYR A 114 -5.73 21.99 -14.26
CA TYR A 114 -4.95 21.30 -13.24
C TYR A 114 -5.72 21.20 -11.93
N GLU A 115 -6.27 22.32 -11.43
CA GLU A 115 -7.13 22.37 -10.26
C GLU A 115 -8.30 21.39 -10.37
N LYS A 116 -8.93 21.29 -11.55
CA LYS A 116 -10.00 20.32 -11.78
C LYS A 116 -9.52 18.88 -11.75
N LEU A 117 -8.41 18.55 -12.42
CA LEU A 117 -7.85 17.20 -12.37
C LEU A 117 -7.35 16.84 -10.95
N PHE A 118 -6.79 17.81 -10.23
CA PHE A 118 -6.21 17.63 -8.89
C PHE A 118 -7.29 17.64 -7.78
N SER A 119 -8.48 18.19 -8.04
CA SER A 119 -9.62 17.99 -7.13
C SER A 119 -10.01 16.51 -6.96
N VAL A 120 -9.65 15.67 -7.94
CA VAL A 120 -9.89 14.21 -7.91
C VAL A 120 -8.70 13.47 -7.29
N THR A 121 -7.54 14.10 -7.10
CA THR A 121 -6.37 13.41 -6.54
C THR A 121 -6.50 12.92 -5.12
N PRO A 122 -7.20 13.59 -4.18
CA PRO A 122 -7.50 13.01 -2.87
C PRO A 122 -8.21 11.66 -3.05
N PHE A 123 -9.24 11.62 -3.92
CA PHE A 123 -9.99 10.41 -4.24
C PHE A 123 -9.12 9.33 -4.90
N LEU A 124 -8.20 9.71 -5.80
CA LEU A 124 -7.34 8.78 -6.55
C LEU A 124 -6.11 8.30 -5.78
N GLN A 125 -5.55 9.11 -4.87
CA GLN A 125 -4.56 8.66 -3.90
C GLN A 125 -5.14 7.64 -2.92
N GLY A 126 -6.46 7.37 -3.00
CA GLY A 126 -7.11 6.34 -2.22
C GLY A 126 -7.01 6.72 -0.76
N ILE A 127 -7.82 7.71 -0.36
CA ILE A 127 -7.88 8.36 0.97
C ILE A 127 -7.64 7.46 2.19
N ASN A 128 -7.73 6.12 2.08
CA ASN A 128 -7.31 5.21 3.13
C ASN A 128 -6.51 3.99 2.68
N ALA A 129 -6.17 3.76 1.42
CA ALA A 129 -5.55 2.48 1.02
C ALA A 129 -4.16 2.30 1.64
N ILE A 130 -3.34 3.36 1.65
CA ILE A 130 -2.00 3.36 2.25
C ILE A 130 -2.10 3.26 3.78
N ASP A 131 -2.91 4.10 4.41
CA ASP A 131 -3.09 4.08 5.86
C ASP A 131 -3.75 2.75 6.30
N SER A 132 -4.69 2.21 5.53
CA SER A 132 -5.32 0.91 5.78
C SER A 132 -4.33 -0.24 5.69
N ILE A 133 -3.38 -0.23 4.75
CA ILE A 133 -2.39 -1.31 4.68
C ILE A 133 -1.44 -1.26 5.88
N VAL A 134 -1.14 -0.06 6.39
CA VAL A 134 -0.28 0.13 7.57
C VAL A 134 -1.01 -0.32 8.84
N VAL A 135 -2.26 0.11 8.99
CA VAL A 135 -3.15 -0.35 10.07
C VAL A 135 -3.36 -1.85 10.00
N TRP A 136 -3.60 -2.41 8.82
CA TRP A 136 -3.77 -3.85 8.61
C TRP A 136 -2.53 -4.62 9.10
N ARG A 137 -1.31 -4.15 8.78
CA ARG A 137 -0.06 -4.77 9.27
C ARG A 137 -0.02 -4.78 10.80
N ALA A 138 -0.30 -3.65 11.45
CA ALA A 138 -0.33 -3.58 12.90
C ALA A 138 -1.42 -4.49 13.49
N LEU A 139 -2.64 -4.46 12.97
CA LEU A 139 -3.77 -5.25 13.46
C LEU A 139 -3.58 -6.77 13.24
N SER A 140 -2.85 -7.17 12.19
CA SER A 140 -2.53 -8.58 11.92
C SER A 140 -1.72 -9.22 13.07
N LEU A 141 -0.90 -8.42 13.77
CA LEU A 141 -0.08 -8.87 14.91
C LEU A 141 -0.84 -8.92 16.24
N TRP A 142 -2.04 -8.33 16.29
CA TRP A 142 -2.87 -8.19 17.49
C TRP A 142 -4.32 -8.66 17.29
N PRO A 143 -4.56 -9.90 16.79
CA PRO A 143 -5.90 -10.35 16.42
C PRO A 143 -6.89 -10.33 17.58
N ARG A 144 -6.43 -10.58 18.81
CA ARG A 144 -7.27 -10.66 20.02
C ARG A 144 -7.66 -9.31 20.64
N LYS A 145 -6.98 -8.21 20.30
CA LYS A 145 -7.19 -6.91 20.97
C LYS A 145 -8.19 -6.03 20.20
N LYS A 146 -9.49 -6.20 20.50
CA LYS A 146 -10.59 -5.48 19.83
C LYS A 146 -10.45 -3.94 19.92
N TYR A 147 -9.96 -3.41 21.05
CA TYR A 147 -9.81 -1.96 21.24
C TYR A 147 -8.87 -1.30 20.21
N LEU A 148 -7.79 -1.96 19.81
CA LEU A 148 -6.87 -1.43 18.77
C LEU A 148 -7.57 -1.27 17.43
N ARG A 149 -8.52 -2.16 17.09
CA ARG A 149 -9.30 -2.06 15.87
C ARG A 149 -10.19 -0.82 15.87
N TYR A 150 -10.80 -0.49 17.02
CA TYR A 150 -11.62 0.71 17.15
C TYR A 150 -10.77 1.98 17.10
N ILE A 151 -9.60 2.01 17.76
CA ILE A 151 -8.69 3.17 17.74
C ILE A 151 -8.20 3.45 16.32
N PHE A 152 -7.68 2.44 15.62
CA PHE A 152 -7.22 2.63 14.24
C PHE A 152 -8.36 2.86 13.25
N GLY A 153 -9.51 2.21 13.45
CA GLY A 153 -10.70 2.47 12.65
C GLY A 153 -11.16 3.93 12.77
N PHE A 154 -11.13 4.48 13.99
CA PHE A 154 -11.40 5.89 14.23
C PHE A 154 -10.36 6.80 13.55
N TRP A 155 -9.07 6.48 13.61
CA TRP A 155 -8.03 7.25 12.94
C TRP A 155 -8.15 7.24 11.41
N ILE A 156 -8.38 6.07 10.81
CA ILE A 156 -8.64 5.95 9.37
C ILE A 156 -9.89 6.76 9.01
N PHE A 157 -10.97 6.65 9.79
CA PHE A 157 -12.18 7.41 9.54
C PHE A 157 -11.94 8.94 9.63
N ALA A 158 -11.20 9.40 10.63
CA ALA A 158 -10.83 10.81 10.77
C ALA A 158 -9.97 11.30 9.59
N SER A 159 -8.96 10.52 9.20
CA SER A 159 -8.15 10.77 7.99
C SER A 159 -9.04 10.89 6.75
N ALA A 160 -10.02 9.98 6.63
CA ALA A 160 -10.97 9.99 5.53
C ALA A 160 -11.81 11.25 5.46
N VAL A 161 -12.35 11.67 6.61
CA VAL A 161 -13.16 12.89 6.71
C VAL A 161 -12.34 14.12 6.37
N ILE A 162 -11.09 14.20 6.84
CA ILE A 162 -10.19 15.33 6.53
C ILE A 162 -9.91 15.40 5.03
N ALA A 163 -9.55 14.28 4.40
CA ALA A 163 -9.26 14.27 2.97
C ALA A 163 -10.50 14.53 2.10
N LEU A 164 -11.70 14.08 2.53
CA LEU A 164 -12.96 14.45 1.88
C LEU A 164 -13.25 15.94 2.03
N ALA A 165 -13.09 16.48 3.24
CA ALA A 165 -13.30 17.91 3.51
C ALA A 165 -12.34 18.77 2.69
N ASP A 166 -11.08 18.35 2.56
CA ASP A 166 -10.08 18.99 1.73
C ASP A 166 -10.45 18.95 0.23
N GLY A 167 -10.85 17.79 -0.29
CA GLY A 167 -11.34 17.67 -1.66
C GLY A 167 -12.57 18.54 -1.94
N PHE A 168 -13.55 18.57 -1.02
CA PHE A 168 -14.72 19.44 -1.15
C PHE A 168 -14.35 20.93 -1.08
N ASN A 169 -13.46 21.30 -0.16
CA ASN A 169 -13.00 22.68 -0.02
C ASN A 169 -12.28 23.14 -1.30
N THR A 170 -11.45 22.27 -1.89
CA THR A 170 -10.80 22.50 -3.17
C THR A 170 -11.84 22.77 -4.26
N VAL A 171 -12.85 21.91 -4.42
CA VAL A 171 -13.91 22.11 -5.43
C VAL A 171 -14.69 23.41 -5.21
N VAL A 172 -15.05 23.71 -3.95
CA VAL A 172 -15.82 24.91 -3.61
C VAL A 172 -15.02 26.19 -3.85
N ILE A 173 -13.73 26.18 -3.51
CA ILE A 173 -12.82 27.30 -3.77
C ILE A 173 -12.70 27.48 -5.28
N ASN A 174 -12.46 26.44 -6.06
CA ASN A 174 -12.29 26.58 -7.52
C ASN A 174 -13.54 27.15 -8.20
N ILE A 175 -14.74 26.85 -7.68
CA ILE A 175 -16.00 27.44 -8.19
C ILE A 175 -16.12 28.93 -7.81
N ARG A 176 -15.61 29.34 -6.63
CA ARG A 176 -15.75 30.70 -6.09
C ARG A 176 -14.59 31.63 -6.46
N ALA A 177 -13.39 31.09 -6.62
CA ALA A 177 -12.14 31.82 -6.91
C ALA A 177 -12.11 32.40 -8.32
N ALA A 178 -13.05 32.02 -9.19
CA ALA A 178 -13.35 32.74 -10.44
C ALA A 178 -13.71 34.23 -10.23
N GLY A 179 -13.77 34.74 -8.98
CA GLY A 179 -13.98 36.16 -8.68
C GLY A 179 -13.07 36.81 -7.63
N ASP A 180 -12.18 36.11 -6.90
CA ASP A 180 -11.32 36.75 -5.88
C ASP A 180 -10.13 35.86 -5.44
N ALA A 181 -8.90 36.25 -5.77
CA ALA A 181 -7.67 35.49 -5.56
C ALA A 181 -7.11 35.54 -4.12
N SER A 182 -7.70 36.30 -3.20
CA SER A 182 -7.11 36.57 -1.87
C SER A 182 -7.46 35.54 -0.78
N LYS A 183 -7.94 34.34 -1.13
CA LYS A 183 -8.41 33.32 -0.17
C LYS A 183 -7.63 31.99 -0.18
N VAL A 184 -6.44 31.98 -0.77
CA VAL A 184 -5.64 30.76 -1.03
C VAL A 184 -5.05 30.12 0.24
N ASP A 185 -4.90 30.85 1.36
CA ASP A 185 -4.27 30.35 2.60
C ASP A 185 -4.98 29.17 3.28
N GLY A 186 -6.26 28.94 2.97
CA GLY A 186 -7.03 27.85 3.57
C GLY A 186 -6.60 26.45 3.10
N TRP A 187 -6.11 26.35 1.86
CA TRP A 187 -5.78 25.07 1.21
C TRP A 187 -4.58 24.39 1.86
N GLN A 188 -3.49 25.14 2.04
CA GLN A 188 -2.23 24.60 2.57
C GLN A 188 -2.35 24.02 3.99
N ARG A 189 -3.29 24.52 4.80
CA ARG A 189 -3.49 24.06 6.19
C ARG A 189 -4.15 22.69 6.26
N LEU A 190 -5.10 22.39 5.38
CA LEU A 190 -5.81 21.10 5.37
C LEU A 190 -4.94 19.98 4.82
N ASP A 191 -4.20 20.25 3.74
CA ASP A 191 -3.21 19.32 3.18
C ASP A 191 -2.14 18.93 4.21
N SER A 192 -1.58 19.93 4.89
CA SER A 192 -0.59 19.70 5.95
C SER A 192 -1.18 18.87 7.10
N SER A 193 -2.44 19.13 7.47
CA SER A 193 -3.13 18.38 8.52
C SER A 193 -3.37 16.93 8.13
N SER A 194 -3.81 16.68 6.90
CA SER A 194 -4.00 15.33 6.35
C SER A 194 -2.69 14.53 6.36
N MET A 195 -1.59 15.15 5.91
CA MET A 195 -0.26 14.54 5.96
C MET A 195 0.18 14.20 7.39
N LEU A 196 -0.04 15.10 8.36
CA LEU A 196 0.33 14.86 9.76
C LEU A 196 -0.49 13.75 10.41
N VAL A 197 -1.78 13.64 10.06
CA VAL A 197 -2.64 12.53 10.52
C VAL A 197 -2.17 11.21 9.93
N SER A 198 -1.88 11.15 8.63
CA SER A 198 -1.31 9.97 7.98
C SER A 198 0.04 9.58 8.61
N LEU A 199 0.94 10.55 8.85
CA LEU A 199 2.20 10.32 9.56
C LEU A 199 1.98 9.76 10.96
N SER A 200 1.02 10.30 11.71
CA SER A 200 0.69 9.84 13.06
C SER A 200 0.20 8.38 13.05
N ILE A 201 -0.66 8.01 12.10
CA ILE A 201 -1.11 6.63 11.87
C ILE A 201 0.07 5.70 11.62
N ASN A 202 0.98 6.12 10.74
CA ASN A 202 2.16 5.34 10.37
C ASN A 202 3.14 5.15 11.54
N VAL A 203 3.42 6.21 12.30
CA VAL A 203 4.27 6.16 13.48
C VAL A 203 3.65 5.23 14.52
N ALA A 204 2.38 5.40 14.86
CA ALA A 204 1.73 4.56 15.87
C ALA A 204 1.70 3.07 15.47
N ALA A 205 1.39 2.77 14.20
CA ALA A 205 1.42 1.41 13.69
C ALA A 205 2.84 0.81 13.75
N THR A 206 3.85 1.56 13.32
CA THR A 206 5.25 1.12 13.36
C THR A 206 5.73 0.91 14.79
N THR A 207 5.37 1.78 15.72
CA THR A 207 5.68 1.62 17.15
C THR A 207 5.02 0.38 17.75
N LEU A 208 3.77 0.06 17.38
CA LEU A 208 3.11 -1.18 17.84
C LEU A 208 3.74 -2.45 17.26
N ILE A 209 4.19 -2.41 16.00
CA ILE A 209 4.95 -3.51 15.38
C ILE A 209 6.29 -3.67 16.11
N LEU A 210 6.99 -2.58 16.40
CA LEU A 210 8.24 -2.57 17.16
C LEU A 210 8.06 -3.14 18.57
N PHE A 211 7.02 -2.71 19.28
CA PHE A 211 6.69 -3.22 20.60
C PHE A 211 6.41 -4.73 20.58
N LYS A 212 5.67 -5.21 19.56
CA LYS A 212 5.46 -6.64 19.35
C LYS A 212 6.78 -7.38 19.10
N ALA A 213 7.65 -6.82 18.26
CA ALA A 213 8.95 -7.42 17.96
C ALA A 213 9.84 -7.52 19.19
N TRP A 214 9.86 -6.47 20.00
CA TRP A 214 10.60 -6.45 21.25
C TRP A 214 10.09 -7.52 22.23
N ARG A 215 8.77 -7.65 22.38
CA ARG A 215 8.18 -8.69 23.24
C ARG A 215 8.50 -10.10 22.72
N THR A 216 8.37 -10.34 21.42
CA THR A 216 8.71 -11.63 20.80
C THR A 216 10.20 -11.95 21.01
N ARG A 217 11.08 -10.97 20.86
CA ARG A 217 12.52 -11.11 21.11
C ARG A 217 12.82 -11.52 22.55
N GLN A 218 12.14 -10.92 23.53
CA GLN A 218 12.31 -11.30 24.93
C GLN A 218 11.94 -12.76 25.17
N THR A 219 10.76 -13.18 24.69
CA THR A 219 10.31 -14.57 24.84
C THR A 219 11.22 -15.58 24.13
N TRP A 220 11.84 -15.20 23.01
CA TRP A 220 12.71 -16.11 22.26
C TRP A 220 14.16 -16.11 22.69
N ARG A 221 14.60 -15.05 23.36
CA ARG A 221 15.93 -15.01 23.98
C ARG A 221 16.09 -16.15 24.99
N ASP A 222 15.00 -16.48 25.68
CA ASP A 222 14.96 -17.60 26.63
C ASP A 222 14.96 -18.98 25.92
N ALA A 223 14.64 -19.01 24.62
CA ALA A 223 14.50 -20.23 23.82
C ALA A 223 15.57 -20.43 22.74
N ASN A 224 16.58 -19.55 22.63
CA ASN A 224 17.61 -19.57 21.57
C ASN A 224 17.09 -19.55 20.12
N LEU A 225 15.86 -19.08 19.87
CA LEU A 225 15.21 -19.05 18.54
C LEU A 225 15.43 -17.74 17.75
N GLY A 226 16.50 -17.00 18.06
CA GLY A 226 16.72 -15.63 17.59
C GLY A 226 16.81 -15.43 16.06
N GLY A 227 16.90 -16.50 15.28
CA GLY A 227 17.00 -16.47 13.82
C GLY A 227 15.71 -16.73 13.05
N SER A 228 14.58 -16.99 13.71
CA SER A 228 13.42 -17.57 13.02
C SER A 228 12.73 -16.58 12.05
N MET A 229 12.12 -17.15 11.00
CA MET A 229 11.55 -16.41 9.87
C MET A 229 10.56 -15.29 10.26
N PRO A 230 9.61 -15.50 11.21
CA PRO A 230 8.66 -14.44 11.59
C PRO A 230 9.34 -13.19 12.17
N TYR A 231 10.46 -13.34 12.88
CA TYR A 231 11.17 -12.19 13.45
C TYR A 231 11.90 -11.38 12.38
N ARG A 232 12.47 -12.03 11.36
CA ARG A 232 13.08 -11.33 10.22
C ARG A 232 12.04 -10.51 9.45
N ILE A 233 10.86 -11.09 9.20
CA ILE A 233 9.74 -10.39 8.56
C ILE A 233 9.34 -9.17 9.39
N LEU A 234 9.27 -9.34 10.71
CA LEU A 234 8.88 -8.27 11.63
C LEU A 234 9.91 -7.12 11.65
N ILE A 235 11.21 -7.43 11.60
CA ILE A 235 12.27 -6.44 11.45
C ILE A 235 12.13 -5.70 10.12
N SER A 236 11.97 -6.41 8.99
CA SER A 236 11.81 -5.77 7.68
C SER A 236 10.57 -4.86 7.64
N LEU A 237 9.48 -5.24 8.32
CA LEU A 237 8.31 -4.39 8.46
C LEU A 237 8.62 -3.09 9.21
N ILE A 238 9.41 -3.16 10.30
CA ILE A 238 9.82 -2.00 11.09
C ILE A 238 10.75 -1.10 10.29
N GLU A 239 11.79 -1.65 9.65
CA GLU A 239 12.78 -0.88 8.89
C GLU A 239 12.11 -0.08 7.77
N CYS A 240 11.25 -0.73 6.98
CA CYS A 240 10.56 -0.05 5.91
C CYS A 240 9.47 0.92 6.42
N GLY A 241 8.76 0.59 7.51
CA GLY A 241 7.79 1.50 8.12
C GLY A 241 8.45 2.75 8.69
N PHE A 242 9.62 2.60 9.31
CA PHE A 242 10.44 3.71 9.79
C PHE A 242 10.93 4.60 8.65
N LEU A 243 11.50 4.00 7.59
CA LEU A 243 11.91 4.76 6.39
C LEU A 243 10.73 5.55 5.79
N PHE A 244 9.55 4.95 5.74
CA PHE A 244 8.35 5.63 5.27
C PHE A 244 7.93 6.81 6.17
N CYS A 245 8.00 6.65 7.49
CA CYS A 245 7.73 7.74 8.44
C CYS A 245 8.72 8.91 8.25
N VAL A 246 10.01 8.63 8.04
CA VAL A 246 11.02 9.66 7.77
C VAL A 246 10.70 10.43 6.49
N ILE A 247 10.34 9.71 5.43
CA ILE A 247 9.91 10.29 4.15
C ILE A 247 8.71 11.23 4.34
N GLN A 248 7.67 10.76 5.03
CA GLN A 248 6.48 11.56 5.31
C GLN A 248 6.80 12.80 6.18
N ALA A 249 7.67 12.66 7.18
CA ALA A 249 8.08 13.76 8.03
C ALA A 249 8.87 14.84 7.26
N LEU A 250 9.75 14.43 6.33
CA LEU A 250 10.46 15.37 5.45
C LEU A 250 9.50 16.13 4.54
N ASN A 251 8.53 15.44 3.93
CA ASN A 251 7.49 16.08 3.10
C ASN A 251 6.65 17.07 3.93
N ALA A 252 6.20 16.66 5.12
CA ALA A 252 5.42 17.53 6.01
C ALA A 252 6.23 18.76 6.45
N SER A 253 7.53 18.60 6.72
CA SER A 253 8.40 19.71 7.12
C SER A 253 8.53 20.77 6.03
N VAL A 254 8.61 20.37 4.76
CA VAL A 254 8.66 21.32 3.64
C VAL A 254 7.32 21.96 3.37
N ALA A 255 6.22 21.20 3.43
CA ALA A 255 4.87 21.74 3.29
C ALA A 255 4.60 22.89 4.29
N LEU A 256 5.15 22.79 5.50
CA LEU A 256 5.06 23.83 6.54
C LEU A 256 5.99 25.03 6.31
N GLN A 257 7.08 24.88 5.54
CA GLN A 257 8.09 25.93 5.32
C GLN A 257 7.80 26.83 4.11
N ASN A 258 6.98 26.38 3.15
CA ASN A 258 6.69 27.10 1.90
C ASN A 258 6.08 28.51 2.06
N GLY A 259 5.82 28.99 3.28
CA GLY A 259 5.31 30.34 3.52
C GLY A 259 6.37 31.46 3.61
N ASN A 260 7.64 31.18 3.90
CA ASN A 260 8.51 32.22 4.50
C ASN A 260 9.94 32.44 3.96
N SER A 261 10.43 31.76 2.91
CA SER A 261 11.84 31.96 2.51
C SER A 261 12.18 31.71 1.04
N SER A 262 12.73 32.75 0.39
CA SER A 262 13.24 32.76 -0.99
C SER A 262 14.59 32.04 -1.20
N SER A 263 15.22 31.49 -0.15
CA SER A 263 16.58 30.93 -0.22
C SER A 263 16.67 29.42 -0.41
N LEU A 264 15.54 28.72 -0.64
CA LEU A 264 15.45 27.26 -0.56
C LEU A 264 15.27 26.54 -1.90
N GLY A 265 15.37 27.24 -3.03
CA GLY A 265 14.97 26.74 -4.36
C GLY A 265 15.40 25.31 -4.69
N THR A 266 16.66 24.93 -4.44
CA THR A 266 17.12 23.55 -4.74
C THR A 266 16.52 22.48 -3.82
N LEU A 267 16.40 22.77 -2.52
CA LEU A 267 15.81 21.81 -1.58
C LEU A 267 14.31 21.70 -1.79
N GLU A 268 13.64 22.82 -2.10
CA GLU A 268 12.23 22.84 -2.44
C GLU A 268 11.96 21.99 -3.69
N MET A 269 12.74 22.16 -4.75
CA MET A 269 12.64 21.32 -5.95
C MET A 269 12.83 19.83 -5.64
N PHE A 270 13.84 19.51 -4.82
CA PHE A 270 14.09 18.12 -4.41
C PHE A 270 12.90 17.54 -3.66
N VAL A 271 12.37 18.27 -2.66
CA VAL A 271 11.28 17.76 -1.82
C VAL A 271 9.96 17.73 -2.58
N GLN A 272 9.65 18.70 -3.43
CA GLN A 272 8.48 18.62 -4.29
C GLN A 272 8.56 17.43 -5.27
N SER A 273 9.73 17.18 -5.87
CA SER A 273 9.94 15.98 -6.71
C SER A 273 9.71 14.70 -5.91
N PHE A 274 10.20 14.67 -4.67
CA PHE A 274 10.06 13.53 -3.77
C PHE A 274 8.63 13.30 -3.28
N ALA A 275 7.88 14.38 -3.01
CA ALA A 275 6.47 14.33 -2.65
C ALA A 275 5.66 13.63 -3.75
N VAL A 276 5.96 13.90 -5.02
CA VAL A 276 5.24 13.30 -6.16
C VAL A 276 5.57 11.81 -6.32
N MET A 277 6.78 11.38 -5.91
CA MET A 277 7.17 9.97 -5.88
C MET A 277 6.62 9.19 -4.67
N THR A 278 6.18 9.89 -3.62
CA THR A 278 5.76 9.27 -2.35
C THR A 278 4.65 8.23 -2.51
N PRO A 279 3.58 8.45 -3.32
CA PRO A 279 2.58 7.42 -3.58
C PRO A 279 3.12 6.16 -4.26
N ILE A 280 4.16 6.29 -5.08
CA ILE A 280 4.82 5.15 -5.74
C ILE A 280 5.61 4.34 -4.72
N PHE A 281 6.36 5.00 -3.84
CA PHE A 281 7.07 4.32 -2.74
C PHE A 281 6.12 3.65 -1.75
N ALA A 282 5.00 4.32 -1.45
CA ALA A 282 3.95 3.76 -0.61
C ALA A 282 3.36 2.46 -1.19
N GLY A 283 3.18 2.37 -2.52
CA GLY A 283 2.77 1.15 -3.20
C GLY A 283 3.88 0.09 -3.32
N THR A 284 5.13 0.53 -3.48
CA THR A 284 6.31 -0.36 -3.60
C THR A 284 6.57 -1.13 -2.31
N TYR A 285 6.43 -0.46 -1.16
CA TYR A 285 6.69 -1.04 0.15
C TYR A 285 5.92 -2.36 0.43
N PRO A 286 4.57 -2.41 0.39
CA PRO A 286 3.84 -3.66 0.59
C PRO A 286 4.20 -4.72 -0.46
N SER A 287 4.53 -4.32 -1.68
CA SER A 287 4.94 -5.26 -2.74
C SER A 287 6.24 -5.98 -2.37
N ILE A 288 7.25 -5.25 -1.90
CA ILE A 288 8.53 -5.83 -1.45
C ILE A 288 8.32 -6.77 -0.26
N VAL A 289 7.51 -6.34 0.72
CA VAL A 289 7.22 -7.18 1.90
C VAL A 289 6.57 -8.50 1.48
N LEU A 290 5.59 -8.47 0.56
CA LEU A 290 4.95 -9.67 0.05
C LEU A 290 5.95 -10.59 -0.66
N LEU A 291 6.85 -10.04 -1.46
CA LEU A 291 7.90 -10.81 -2.12
C LEU A 291 8.84 -11.48 -1.11
N ILE A 292 9.29 -10.75 -0.08
CA ILE A 292 10.20 -11.30 0.95
C ILE A 292 9.53 -12.43 1.72
N VAL A 293 8.26 -12.24 2.12
CA VAL A 293 7.49 -13.26 2.85
C VAL A 293 7.31 -14.52 1.99
N GLN A 294 7.12 -14.35 0.68
CA GLN A 294 6.86 -15.46 -0.24
C GLN A 294 8.11 -16.23 -0.65
N GLN A 295 9.22 -15.55 -0.95
CA GLN A 295 10.47 -16.21 -1.37
C GLN A 295 10.99 -17.17 -0.29
N ARG A 296 10.92 -16.78 0.98
CA ARG A 296 11.37 -17.65 2.09
C ARG A 296 10.48 -18.87 2.29
N SER A 297 9.17 -18.73 2.07
CA SER A 297 8.22 -19.86 2.13
C SER A 297 8.42 -20.91 1.03
N VAL A 298 9.10 -20.57 -0.08
CA VAL A 298 9.45 -21.54 -1.13
C VAL A 298 10.77 -22.25 -0.83
N ILE A 299 11.72 -21.55 -0.21
CA ILE A 299 13.04 -22.09 0.14
C ILE A 299 12.94 -23.07 1.32
N ASP A 300 12.08 -22.78 2.30
CA ASP A 300 11.84 -23.62 3.47
C ASP A 300 10.88 -24.79 3.14
N GLY A 301 10.97 -25.33 1.91
CA GLY A 301 10.07 -26.35 1.37
C GLY A 301 9.64 -27.35 2.43
N GLU A 302 8.33 -27.54 2.58
CA GLU A 302 7.74 -28.60 3.40
C GLU A 302 7.59 -28.35 4.91
N THR A 303 7.28 -27.11 5.32
CA THR A 303 6.42 -26.93 6.49
C THR A 303 5.36 -25.89 6.20
N ASP A 304 4.08 -26.27 6.32
CA ASP A 304 2.94 -25.36 6.18
C ASP A 304 2.98 -24.37 7.36
N VAL A 305 3.75 -23.29 7.20
CA VAL A 305 3.96 -22.31 8.27
C VAL A 305 2.64 -21.57 8.48
N VAL A 306 1.88 -22.03 9.47
CA VAL A 306 0.72 -21.32 10.01
C VAL A 306 1.24 -20.13 10.83
N ILE A 307 1.69 -19.07 10.13
CA ILE A 307 2.33 -17.87 10.71
C ILE A 307 1.38 -17.10 11.68
N PHE A 308 0.07 -17.36 11.65
CA PHE A 308 -0.92 -16.55 12.38
C PHE A 308 -1.88 -17.27 13.34
N ASP A 309 -1.90 -18.60 13.42
CA ASP A 309 -2.65 -19.30 14.48
C ASP A 309 -1.75 -19.62 15.66
N THR A 310 -1.28 -18.59 16.36
CA THR A 310 -0.84 -18.75 17.75
C THR A 310 -2.07 -18.74 18.65
N THR A 311 -3.00 -19.67 18.43
CA THR A 311 -3.93 -20.08 19.48
C THR A 311 -3.10 -20.79 20.54
N ILE A 312 -2.68 -20.03 21.55
CA ILE A 312 -2.27 -20.58 22.84
C ILE A 312 -3.48 -21.39 23.32
N SER A 313 -3.46 -22.69 23.05
CA SER A 313 -4.34 -23.67 23.67
C SER A 313 -4.00 -23.63 25.15
N THR A 314 -4.91 -23.06 25.93
CA THR A 314 -4.89 -23.21 27.37
C THR A 314 -5.05 -24.71 27.62
N PRO A 315 -4.13 -25.37 28.36
CA PRO A 315 -4.33 -26.77 28.70
C PRO A 315 -5.67 -26.87 29.41
N ALA A 316 -6.62 -27.56 28.78
CA ALA A 316 -7.86 -27.93 29.42
C ALA A 316 -7.47 -28.78 30.62
N GLN A 317 -7.56 -28.16 31.80
CA GLN A 317 -7.28 -28.79 33.08
C GLN A 317 -8.43 -29.79 33.32
N HIS A 318 -8.29 -30.98 32.75
CA HIS A 318 -9.18 -32.10 33.07
C HIS A 318 -8.72 -32.65 34.41
N GLY A 319 -9.36 -32.14 35.45
CA GLY A 319 -9.15 -32.62 36.82
C GLY A 319 -9.77 -33.99 37.00
N HIS A 320 -8.95 -35.02 37.17
CA HIS A 320 -9.21 -36.08 38.13
C HIS A 320 -7.94 -36.90 38.37
N GLY A 321 -7.47 -36.98 39.62
CA GLY A 321 -6.41 -37.92 40.00
C GLY A 321 -5.38 -37.34 40.98
N ASN A 322 -5.71 -37.45 42.25
CA ASN A 322 -4.88 -37.16 43.41
C ASN A 322 -3.55 -37.95 43.36
N VAL A 323 -2.41 -37.30 43.13
CA VAL A 323 -1.07 -37.90 43.34
C VAL A 323 -0.14 -36.87 43.98
N ASN A 324 0.26 -37.17 45.21
CA ASN A 324 1.29 -36.48 45.96
C ASN A 324 2.66 -36.68 45.32
N GLY A 325 3.47 -35.62 45.32
CA GLY A 325 4.93 -35.75 45.35
C GLY A 325 5.69 -35.31 44.10
N HIS A 326 6.45 -34.21 44.28
CA HIS A 326 7.76 -33.95 43.66
C HIS A 326 7.89 -33.95 42.12
N ASN A 327 7.81 -32.77 41.51
CA ASN A 327 8.92 -32.13 40.77
C ASN A 327 8.41 -30.91 40.00
N LEU A 328 8.85 -29.71 40.39
CA LEU A 328 8.70 -28.51 39.57
C LEU A 328 9.77 -28.54 38.47
N THR A 329 9.44 -29.23 37.38
CA THR A 329 10.12 -29.04 36.09
C THR A 329 9.01 -28.94 35.05
N SER A 330 8.36 -27.76 35.01
CA SER A 330 7.37 -27.46 33.99
C SER A 330 8.09 -27.30 32.64
N ILE A 331 8.26 -28.42 31.97
CA ILE A 331 8.69 -28.51 30.58
C ILE A 331 7.58 -27.86 29.75
N ILE A 332 7.86 -26.67 29.20
CA ILE A 332 7.10 -26.09 28.10
C ILE A 332 7.39 -26.97 26.89
N ARG A 333 6.57 -28.01 26.70
CA ARG A 333 6.62 -28.85 25.50
C ARG A 333 5.84 -28.14 24.41
N LEU A 334 6.57 -27.46 23.53
CA LEU A 334 6.04 -26.87 22.31
C LEU A 334 5.89 -28.03 21.31
N GLU A 335 4.71 -28.65 21.25
CA GLU A 335 4.40 -29.63 20.22
C GLU A 335 4.27 -28.91 18.88
N ILE A 336 5.38 -28.92 18.14
CA ILE A 336 5.37 -28.67 16.71
C ILE A 336 4.75 -29.92 16.10
N TYR A 337 3.52 -29.81 15.58
CA TYR A 337 2.89 -30.85 14.78
C TYR A 337 3.71 -30.99 13.48
N GLN A 338 4.70 -31.87 13.50
CA GLN A 338 5.31 -32.41 12.29
C GLN A 338 4.29 -33.37 11.68
N ALA A 339 3.64 -32.95 10.61
CA ALA A 339 2.89 -33.85 9.74
C ALA A 339 3.90 -34.66 8.91
N SER A 340 4.52 -35.63 9.56
CA SER A 340 5.26 -36.71 8.93
C SER A 340 4.62 -38.01 9.41
N ASP A 341 4.35 -38.90 8.47
CA ASP A 341 3.82 -40.26 8.62
C ASP A 341 2.33 -40.44 8.28
N LEU A 342 2.07 -40.62 6.98
CA LEU A 342 1.03 -41.52 6.49
C LEU A 342 1.38 -42.06 5.10
N GLU A 343 2.51 -42.76 4.99
CA GLU A 343 2.68 -43.76 3.93
C GLU A 343 3.70 -44.84 4.33
N SER A 344 3.25 -45.78 5.18
CA SER A 344 3.88 -47.10 5.31
C SER A 344 2.83 -48.07 5.84
N GLY A 345 2.25 -48.86 4.92
CA GLY A 345 1.20 -49.83 5.19
C GLY A 345 1.07 -50.81 4.03
N ASN A 346 2.09 -51.64 3.88
CA ASN A 346 2.23 -52.72 2.92
C ASN A 346 1.37 -53.94 3.30
N GLY A 347 0.70 -54.57 2.32
CA GLY A 347 0.62 -56.04 2.27
C GLY A 347 -0.76 -56.74 2.35
N ASN A 348 -1.14 -57.30 1.20
CA ASN A 348 -1.68 -58.66 0.97
C ASN A 348 -3.20 -58.96 0.81
N LEU A 349 -3.52 -59.24 -0.46
CA LEU A 349 -4.11 -60.48 -1.02
C LEU A 349 -5.47 -60.98 -0.48
N THR A 350 -6.48 -60.92 -1.33
CA THR A 350 -7.33 -62.09 -1.62
C THR A 350 -7.93 -61.99 -3.03
N ALA A 351 -7.82 -63.10 -3.74
CA ALA A 351 -8.31 -63.34 -5.09
C ALA A 351 -9.80 -63.67 -5.11
N CYS A 352 -10.49 -63.31 -6.20
CA CYS A 352 -11.43 -64.13 -6.98
C CYS A 352 -12.37 -63.26 -7.83
N GLY A 353 -12.58 -63.64 -9.08
CA GLY A 353 -13.78 -63.27 -9.83
C GLY A 353 -13.53 -62.75 -11.24
N GLU A 354 -13.18 -63.64 -12.16
CA GLU A 354 -13.62 -63.53 -13.56
C GLU A 354 -15.16 -63.49 -13.60
N GLU A 355 -15.76 -62.52 -14.30
CA GLU A 355 -16.88 -62.86 -15.19
C GLU A 355 -17.06 -61.84 -16.32
N SER A 356 -17.49 -62.40 -17.44
CA SER A 356 -17.48 -61.93 -18.81
C SER A 356 -18.70 -61.07 -19.17
N ARG A 357 -18.54 -60.31 -20.27
CA ARG A 357 -19.56 -59.98 -21.30
C ARG A 357 -20.77 -59.10 -20.92
N GLY A 358 -20.96 -58.05 -21.72
CA GLY A 358 -22.26 -57.39 -21.86
C GLY A 358 -22.24 -56.23 -22.85
N ALA A 359 -22.51 -56.54 -24.12
CA ALA A 359 -22.65 -55.57 -25.20
C ALA A 359 -24.02 -54.86 -25.19
N ALA A 360 -24.06 -53.74 -25.93
CA ALA A 360 -25.21 -53.12 -26.58
C ALA A 360 -26.19 -52.27 -25.75
N SER A 361 -26.42 -51.02 -26.21
CA SER A 361 -27.70 -50.59 -26.81
C SER A 361 -27.98 -49.09 -26.68
N ASN A 362 -27.90 -48.38 -27.81
CA ASN A 362 -28.85 -47.41 -28.37
C ASN A 362 -29.81 -46.56 -27.50
N GLY A 363 -29.89 -45.26 -27.88
CA GLY A 363 -31.05 -44.37 -27.77
C GLY A 363 -30.61 -42.91 -27.58
N ARG A 364 -30.39 -42.05 -28.59
CA ARG A 364 -31.27 -41.42 -29.61
C ARG A 364 -32.34 -40.44 -29.06
N SER A 365 -32.04 -39.14 -29.25
CA SER A 365 -32.91 -37.96 -29.55
C SER A 365 -33.82 -37.35 -28.46
N PRO A 366 -34.30 -36.07 -28.59
CA PRO A 366 -34.12 -35.05 -29.65
C PRO A 366 -33.75 -33.61 -29.15
N PRO A 367 -33.59 -32.63 -30.07
CA PRO A 367 -33.36 -31.21 -29.75
C PRO A 367 -34.67 -30.45 -29.45
N LYS A 368 -34.56 -29.33 -28.73
CA LYS A 368 -35.63 -28.33 -28.61
C LYS A 368 -35.22 -27.05 -29.34
N GLU A 369 -36.00 -26.71 -30.35
CA GLU A 369 -36.05 -25.43 -31.05
C GLU A 369 -36.90 -24.38 -30.29
N LEU A 370 -36.47 -23.12 -30.43
CA LEU A 370 -37.17 -21.85 -30.70
C LEU A 370 -38.41 -21.35 -29.93
N GLY A 371 -38.36 -20.03 -29.68
CA GLY A 371 -39.47 -19.10 -29.41
C GLY A 371 -39.08 -18.12 -28.30
N ALA A 372 -38.98 -16.79 -28.46
CA ALA A 372 -39.39 -15.86 -29.51
C ALA A 372 -38.46 -14.64 -29.52
#